data_AF-A0A938NST2-F1
#
_entry.id   AF-A0A938NST2-F1
#
_cell.length_a   1.000
_cell.length_b   1.000
_cell.length_c   1.000
_cell.angle_alpha   90.00
_cell.angle_beta   90.00
_cell.angle_gamma   90.00
#
_symmetry.space_group_name_H-M   'P 1'
#
loop_
_entity.id
_entity.type
_entity.pdbx_description
1 polymer ?
#
loop_
_entity_poly.entity_id
_entity_poly.type
_entity_poly.pdbx_seq_one_letter_code
_entity_poly.pdbx_strand_id
1 'polypeptide(L)'
;MITEDIGLWFTGGPYLGFRMSDPNVTGLGYKNFDFGVNATITGNYVIQYPFSIIFGTTFEIGGLNNLGNTPVVDRISSLNFKFFSGVRFSL
;
A
#
# COMPACT_ATOMS: atom_id res chain seq x y z
N MET A 1 -4.23 14.67 -18.20
CA MET A 1 -4.02 13.49 -19.06
C MET A 1 -2.76 13.78 -19.86
N ILE A 2 -1.74 12.91 -19.87
CA ILE A 2 -0.41 13.32 -20.37
C ILE A 2 -0.31 13.27 -21.89
N THR A 3 -1.00 12.34 -22.55
CA THR A 3 -1.48 12.39 -23.96
C THR A 3 -2.63 11.38 -24.11
N GLU A 4 -3.22 11.22 -25.30
CA GLU A 4 -4.17 10.14 -25.61
C GLU A 4 -3.54 8.75 -25.38
N ASP A 5 -2.24 8.63 -25.67
CA ASP A 5 -1.51 7.37 -25.57
C ASP A 5 -0.80 7.16 -24.22
N ILE A 6 -0.57 8.22 -23.43
CA ILE A 6 0.18 8.14 -22.18
C ILE A 6 -0.63 8.71 -21.00
N GLY A 7 -0.87 7.86 -20.00
CA GLY A 7 -1.44 8.24 -18.72
C GLY A 7 -0.42 8.08 -17.59
N LEU A 8 -0.33 9.06 -16.69
CA LEU A 8 0.28 8.89 -15.38
C LEU A 8 -0.78 9.15 -14.31
N TRP A 9 -1.00 8.17 -13.44
CA TRP A 9 -1.97 8.24 -12.37
C TRP A 9 -1.26 8.01 -11.04
N PHE A 10 -1.67 8.79 -10.05
CA PHE A 10 -1.18 8.67 -8.69
C PHE A 10 -2.36 8.32 -7.79
N THR A 11 -2.19 7.32 -6.94
CA THR A 11 -3.11 7.01 -5.86
C THR A 11 -2.31 6.82 -4.58
N GLY A 12 -2.68 7.52 -3.52
CA GLY A 12 -1.95 7.43 -2.27
C GLY A 12 -2.61 8.24 -1.17
N GLY A 13 -2.31 7.89 0.06
CA GLY A 13 -2.82 8.56 1.23
C GLY A 13 -2.42 7.87 2.54
N PRO A 14 -2.73 8.50 3.67
CA PRO A 14 -2.65 7.81 4.95
C PRO A 14 -3.67 6.67 4.98
N TYR A 15 -3.30 5.57 5.63
CA TYR A 15 -4.22 4.50 5.93
C TYR A 15 -4.20 4.19 7.43
N LEU A 16 -5.36 3.79 7.94
CA LEU A 16 -5.53 3.25 9.28
C LEU A 16 -6.09 1.84 9.14
N GLY A 17 -5.26 0.85 9.44
CA GLY A 17 -5.65 -0.56 9.47
C GLY A 17 -5.94 -0.99 10.90
N PHE A 18 -7.05 -1.69 11.10
CA PHE A 18 -7.36 -2.36 12.37
C PHE A 18 -7.07 -3.85 12.21
N ARG A 19 -6.19 -4.39 13.06
CA ARG A 19 -5.90 -5.83 13.03
C ARG A 19 -6.88 -6.55 13.96
N MET A 20 -7.87 -7.21 13.39
CA MET A 20 -8.92 -7.91 14.15
C MET A 20 -8.55 -9.34 14.61
N SER A 21 -7.32 -9.81 14.36
CA SER A 21 -6.92 -11.20 14.67
C SER A 21 -6.09 -11.30 15.96
N ASP A 22 -6.67 -11.94 16.97
CA ASP A 22 -6.04 -12.37 18.21
C ASP A 22 -5.23 -13.68 17.98
N PRO A 23 -3.90 -13.71 18.12
CA PRO A 23 -3.21 -14.99 18.25
C PRO A 23 -3.40 -15.45 19.69
N ASN A 24 -3.94 -16.66 19.87
CA ASN A 24 -4.12 -17.43 21.12
C ASN A 24 -2.82 -17.62 21.96
N VAL A 25 -2.11 -16.54 22.30
CA VAL A 25 -0.82 -16.55 22.99
C VAL A 25 -0.83 -15.45 24.05
N THR A 26 -1.38 -15.82 25.21
CA THR A 26 -0.88 -15.47 26.55
C THR A 26 -0.15 -14.14 26.72
N GLY A 27 -0.85 -13.16 27.29
CA GLY A 27 -0.29 -12.24 28.28
C GLY A 27 0.46 -10.99 27.80
N LEU A 28 0.73 -10.84 26.51
CA LEU A 28 1.37 -9.63 25.98
C LEU A 28 0.61 -9.13 24.75
N GLY A 29 -0.40 -8.31 25.01
CA GLY A 29 -1.33 -7.74 24.03
C GLY A 29 -0.65 -6.80 23.04
N TYR A 30 -0.04 -7.38 22.01
CA TYR A 30 0.53 -6.61 20.92
C TYR A 30 -0.43 -6.59 19.73
N LYS A 31 -0.81 -5.37 19.30
CA LYS A 31 -1.15 -4.94 17.92
C LYS A 31 -2.65 -4.73 17.63
N ASN A 32 -3.14 -3.50 17.86
CA ASN A 32 -4.53 -3.15 17.53
C ASN A 32 -4.67 -2.20 16.32
N PHE A 33 -3.62 -1.45 15.95
CA PHE A 33 -3.69 -0.48 14.86
C PHE A 33 -2.38 -0.43 14.07
N ASP A 34 -2.50 -0.44 12.75
CA ASP A 34 -1.44 -0.10 11.80
C ASP A 34 -1.74 1.28 11.22
N PHE A 35 -0.83 2.23 11.43
CA PHE A 35 -0.92 3.53 10.80
C PHE A 35 0.24 3.69 9.84
N GLY A 36 -0.09 4.07 8.61
CA GLY A 36 0.90 4.20 7.56
C GLY A 36 0.48 5.15 6.47
N VAL A 37 1.35 5.26 5.47
CA VAL A 37 1.11 5.99 4.23
C VAL A 37 1.41 5.05 3.08
N ASN A 38 0.51 5.00 2.11
CA ASN A 38 0.75 4.35 0.84
C ASN A 38 0.82 5.38 -0.29
N ALA A 39 1.60 5.06 -1.31
CA ALA A 39 1.74 5.85 -2.52
C ALA A 39 1.94 4.89 -3.68
N THR A 40 1.13 5.03 -4.71
CA THR A 40 1.21 4.24 -5.93
C THR A 40 1.28 5.20 -7.11
N ILE A 41 2.31 5.02 -7.93
CA ILE A 41 2.46 5.72 -9.20
C ILE A 41 2.28 4.67 -10.30
N THR A 42 1.33 4.90 -11.19
CA THR A 42 1.04 4.03 -12.33
C THR A 42 1.19 4.82 -13.61
N GLY A 43 2.08 4.36 -14.49
CA GLY A 43 2.10 4.74 -15.89
C GLY A 43 1.28 3.79 -16.75
N ASN A 44 0.69 4.35 -17.79
CA ASN A 44 -0.14 3.66 -18.76
C ASN A 44 0.30 4.10 -20.16
N TYR A 45 0.50 3.12 -21.06
CA TYR A 45 0.71 3.32 -22.48
C TYR A 45 -0.37 2.58 -23.29
N VAL A 46 -1.16 3.32 -24.06
CA VAL A 46 -2.17 2.76 -24.95
C VAL A 46 -1.49 2.25 -26.22
N ILE A 47 -1.65 0.96 -26.49
CA ILE A 47 -1.13 0.35 -27.72
C ILE A 47 -2.19 0.41 -28.82
N GLN A 48 -3.43 0.08 -28.46
CA GLN A 48 -4.58 0.11 -29.36
C GLN A 48 -5.84 0.12 -28.50
N TYR A 49 -6.73 1.10 -28.63
CA TYR A 49 -7.97 1.11 -27.83
C TYR A 49 -8.77 -0.20 -28.02
N PRO A 50 -9.20 -0.89 -26.94
CA PRO A 50 -9.12 -0.52 -25.51
C PRO A 50 -7.91 -1.08 -24.74
N PHE A 51 -6.95 -1.70 -25.42
CA PHE A 51 -5.77 -2.35 -24.88
C PHE A 51 -4.62 -1.38 -24.54
N SER A 52 -4.10 -1.55 -23.34
CA SER A 52 -3.00 -0.74 -22.82
C SER A 52 -2.05 -1.54 -21.93
N ILE A 53 -0.78 -1.13 -21.88
CA ILE A 53 0.22 -1.66 -20.94
C ILE A 53 0.35 -0.70 -19.77
N ILE A 54 0.36 -1.25 -18.56
CA ILE A 54 0.61 -0.51 -17.34
C ILE A 54 1.92 -0.93 -16.71
N PHE A 55 2.59 0.04 -16.11
CA PHE A 55 3.77 -0.17 -15.27
C PHE A 55 3.62 0.72 -14.05
N GLY A 56 4.04 0.26 -12.89
CA GLY A 56 3.88 1.05 -11.69
C GLY A 56 4.72 0.59 -10.53
N THR A 57 4.72 1.43 -9.52
CA THR A 57 5.39 1.19 -8.26
C THR A 57 4.46 1.54 -7.13
N THR A 58 4.46 0.71 -6.10
CA THR A 58 3.75 0.94 -4.84
C THR A 58 4.79 1.01 -3.73
N PHE A 59 4.72 2.11 -2.99
CA PHE A 59 5.47 2.37 -1.78
C PHE A 59 4.50 2.38 -0.61
N GLU A 60 4.84 1.65 0.44
CA GLU A 60 4.05 1.61 1.67
C GLU A 60 5.00 1.69 2.85
N ILE A 61 4.77 2.68 3.71
CA ILE A 61 5.44 2.82 4.99
C ILE A 61 4.37 2.71 6.08
N GLY A 62 4.45 1.64 6.85
CA GLY A 62 3.49 1.29 7.89
C GLY A 62 4.16 1.15 9.24
N GLY A 63 3.34 1.10 10.28
CA GLY A 63 3.81 1.06 11.65
C GLY A 63 2.74 0.49 12.55
N LEU A 64 3.02 -0.67 13.14
CA LEU A 64 2.22 -1.21 14.22
C LEU A 64 2.53 -0.38 15.48
N ASN A 65 1.57 0.43 15.90
CA ASN A 65 1.69 1.27 17.08
C ASN A 65 0.91 0.65 18.24
N ASN A 66 1.53 0.59 19.42
CA ASN A 66 0.87 0.12 20.62
C ASN A 66 0.23 1.30 21.37
N LEU A 67 -1.06 1.23 21.66
CA LEU A 67 -1.72 2.13 22.62
C LEU A 67 -1.51 1.66 24.07
N GLY A 68 -1.15 0.40 24.27
CA GLY A 68 -0.76 -0.16 25.56
C GLY A 68 0.74 0.02 25.79
N ASN A 69 1.09 0.85 26.76
CA ASN A 69 2.45 1.14 27.21
C ASN A 69 3.17 -0.14 27.68
N THR A 70 3.70 -0.95 26.74
CA THR A 70 4.46 -2.17 27.03
C THR A 70 5.92 -1.93 26.63
N PRO A 71 6.86 -1.95 27.59
CA PRO A 71 8.24 -1.47 27.40
C PRO A 71 9.15 -2.38 26.57
N VAL A 72 8.59 -3.41 25.90
CA VAL A 72 9.37 -4.47 25.23
C VAL A 72 9.30 -4.36 23.70
N VAL A 73 8.34 -3.61 23.14
CA VAL A 73 8.23 -3.40 21.68
C VAL A 73 7.77 -1.96 21.41
N ASP A 74 8.74 -1.04 21.34
CA ASP A 74 8.48 0.40 21.18
C ASP A 74 7.88 0.79 19.82
N ARG A 75 8.23 0.07 18.73
CA ARG A 75 7.70 0.33 17.38
C ARG A 75 8.11 -0.77 16.41
N ILE A 76 7.18 -1.30 15.61
CA ILE A 76 7.52 -2.11 14.43
C ILE A 76 7.14 -1.30 13.20
N SER A 77 8.13 -0.73 12.51
CA SER A 77 7.93 -0.08 11.21
C SER A 77 8.15 -1.09 10.08
N SER A 78 7.22 -1.11 9.12
CA SER A 78 7.37 -1.86 7.88
C SER A 78 7.59 -0.90 6.71
N LEU A 79 8.59 -1.19 5.89
CA LEU A 79 8.83 -0.50 4.62
C LEU A 79 8.66 -1.52 3.50
N ASN A 80 7.61 -1.36 2.70
CA ASN A 80 7.31 -2.22 1.57
C ASN A 80 7.45 -1.44 0.27
N PHE A 81 8.20 -2.03 -0.67
CA PHE A 81 8.37 -1.49 -2.01
C PHE A 81 8.02 -2.58 -3.02
N LYS A 82 7.10 -2.31 -3.94
CA LYS A 82 6.63 -3.27 -4.96
C LYS A 82 6.65 -2.63 -6.34
N PHE A 83 7.20 -3.33 -7.32
CA PHE A 83 7.08 -2.99 -8.74
C PHE A 83 6.05 -3.91 -9.38
N PHE A 84 5.26 -3.39 -10.33
CA PHE A 84 4.32 -4.19 -11.10
C PHE A 84 4.25 -3.75 -12.55
N SER A 85 3.88 -4.68 -13.42
CA SER A 85 3.50 -4.43 -14.81
C SER A 85 2.30 -5.31 -15.17
N GLY A 86 1.55 -4.90 -16.19
CA GLY A 86 0.39 -5.65 -16.62
C GLY A 86 -0.27 -5.06 -17.86
N VAL A 87 -1.37 -5.68 -18.27
CA VAL A 87 -2.23 -5.20 -19.34
C VAL A 87 -3.56 -4.73 -18.77
N ARG A 88 -4.10 -3.64 -19.30
CA ARG A 88 -5.40 -3.09 -18.92
C ARG A 88 -6.27 -2.95 -20.16
N PHE A 89 -7.53 -3.38 -20.03
CA PHE A 89 -8.59 -3.15 -20.99
C PHE A 89 -9.51 -2.05 -20.44
N SER A 90 -9.68 -0.95 -21.17
CA SER A 90 -10.64 0.11 -20.82
C SER A 90 -11.94 -0.12 -21.58
N LEU A 91 -13.01 -0.54 -20.90
CA LEU A 91 -14.35 -0.63 -21.49
C LEU A 91 -14.91 0.75 -21.83
#